data_AF-A0A4Q3L4Q1-F1
#
_entry.id   AF-A0A4Q3L4Q1-F1
#
_cell.length_a   1.000
_cell.length_b   1.000
_cell.length_c   1.000
_cell.angle_alpha   90.00
_cell.angle_beta   90.00
_cell.angle_gamma   90.00
#
_symmetry.space_group_name_H-M   'P 1'
#
loop_
_entity.id
_entity.type
_entity.pdbx_description
1 polymer ?
#
loop_
_entity_poly.entity_id
_entity_poly.type
_entity_poly.pdbx_seq_one_letter_code
_entity_poly.pdbx_strand_id
1 'polypeptide(L)'
;MPQTATARIFEDVTGACSKWTGVRHFAPRAVGEGKDLGWRGCILHNGVMSGREDRWQHMLQVLVRYHAEHSNADVPRSYVTVDGDRLGAWLHRQRTLVDTGTLPRDRRERLDDVGVRWVMIDRDAGINAFRQFIKAHGHGLVPHTYRTDDGLALGVWVQSRRRQWQSNPVRAVRLWPELEAMGFTWVVRDLAQQWESGLKQLRAYRAQRGDTLVPVWFVTSDGFALGRWVDTRRVEYRAGTLIQTRVAALAEVGMVWSVRGTPDASSRQRREDAHFTRMLNRTVSWTQEHGGTLPTVRDQDSKGVAVGRWLGRQRRLARIGQLSQTRRHDLEEIIPGWSIPSHPRQPPT
;
A
#
# COMPACT_ATOMS: atom_id res chain seq x y z
N MET A 1 33.07 34.61 -40.66
CA MET A 1 32.04 35.65 -40.79
C MET A 1 30.71 34.97 -41.02
N PRO A 2 29.62 35.25 -40.28
CA PRO A 2 29.51 35.90 -38.96
C PRO A 2 28.86 34.93 -37.93
N GLN A 3 29.07 34.99 -36.60
CA GLN A 3 28.56 35.97 -35.60
C GLN A 3 27.04 36.22 -35.79
N THR A 4 26.14 36.19 -34.81
CA THR A 4 26.08 37.00 -33.58
C THR A 4 24.78 36.65 -32.82
N ALA A 5 24.75 36.91 -31.49
CA ALA A 5 23.66 37.51 -30.69
C ALA A 5 22.33 36.76 -30.47
N THR A 6 21.87 36.49 -29.24
CA THR A 6 21.54 37.35 -28.07
C THR A 6 20.06 37.77 -28.02
N ALA A 7 19.35 37.20 -27.03
CA ALA A 7 18.33 37.78 -26.14
C ALA A 7 16.97 38.34 -26.63
N ARG A 8 15.92 37.83 -25.95
CA ARG A 8 14.66 38.48 -25.45
C ARG A 8 13.73 39.09 -26.52
N ILE A 9 12.40 39.13 -26.41
CA ILE A 9 11.47 39.73 -25.43
C ILE A 9 10.07 39.20 -25.86
N PHE A 10 9.28 38.51 -25.02
CA PHE A 10 8.13 39.00 -24.21
C PHE A 10 6.89 39.46 -25.01
N GLU A 11 5.74 38.83 -24.71
CA GLU A 11 4.30 39.15 -24.96
C GLU A 11 3.59 37.81 -25.26
N ASP A 12 2.49 37.38 -24.65
CA ASP A 12 1.50 38.08 -23.86
C ASP A 12 0.71 37.02 -23.07
N VAL A 13 0.56 37.20 -21.76
CA VAL A 13 -0.43 36.48 -20.93
C VAL A 13 -1.31 37.55 -20.33
N THR A 14 -2.59 37.57 -20.70
CA THR A 14 -3.74 37.77 -19.79
C THR A 14 -5.02 37.80 -20.62
N GLY A 15 -5.88 36.79 -20.49
CA GLY A 15 -7.11 36.88 -19.70
C GLY A 15 -8.12 35.93 -20.37
N ALA A 16 -8.94 35.15 -19.67
CA ALA A 16 -9.70 35.50 -18.50
C ALA A 16 -10.11 34.24 -17.70
N CYS A 17 -10.09 34.36 -16.37
CA CYS A 17 -11.11 33.76 -15.52
C CYS A 17 -11.19 34.57 -14.23
N SER A 18 -12.04 35.60 -14.28
CA SER A 18 -12.50 36.34 -13.12
C SER A 18 -13.74 35.66 -12.56
N LYS A 19 -13.67 35.22 -11.29
CA LYS A 19 -14.62 35.62 -10.23
C LYS A 19 -14.27 34.95 -8.90
N TRP A 20 -14.44 35.73 -7.83
CA TRP A 20 -14.22 35.47 -6.39
C TRP A 20 -12.85 35.89 -5.82
N THR A 21 -12.56 37.16 -6.12
CA THR A 21 -12.09 38.27 -5.26
C THR A 21 -11.91 38.04 -3.76
N GLY A 22 -10.70 38.33 -3.27
CA GLY A 22 -10.44 38.54 -1.83
C GLY A 22 -8.97 38.51 -1.38
N VAL A 23 -7.97 38.71 -2.26
CA VAL A 23 -6.55 38.70 -1.88
C VAL A 23 -5.89 40.01 -2.30
N ARG A 24 -5.46 40.80 -1.31
CA ARG A 24 -4.71 42.03 -1.50
C ARG A 24 -3.31 41.71 -2.01
N HIS A 25 -2.95 42.40 -3.08
CA HIS A 25 -1.65 42.38 -3.73
C HIS A 25 -0.56 42.89 -2.79
N PHE A 26 0.62 42.28 -2.82
CA PHE A 26 1.88 42.98 -2.61
C PHE A 26 2.91 42.47 -3.63
N ALA A 27 3.33 43.38 -4.51
CA ALA A 27 4.43 43.23 -5.44
C ALA A 27 5.78 43.29 -4.70
N PRO A 28 6.90 42.84 -5.30
CA PRO A 28 8.18 42.74 -4.62
C PRO A 28 8.85 44.11 -4.54
N ARG A 29 9.26 44.53 -3.35
CA ARG A 29 10.15 45.68 -3.18
C ARG A 29 11.03 45.51 -1.95
N ALA A 30 12.28 45.94 -2.14
CA ALA A 30 13.35 46.14 -1.17
C ALA A 30 14.09 44.89 -0.66
N VAL A 31 15.32 44.75 -1.18
CA VAL A 31 16.49 44.40 -0.37
C VAL A 31 16.41 45.22 0.91
N GLY A 32 16.37 44.57 2.06
CA GLY A 32 16.27 45.25 3.34
C GLY A 32 16.17 44.28 4.50
N GLU A 33 17.30 44.16 5.21
CA GLU A 33 17.39 43.82 6.63
C GLU A 33 17.19 42.36 7.02
N GLY A 34 18.35 41.74 7.30
CA GLY A 34 18.44 40.48 8.01
C GLY A 34 17.64 40.53 9.30
N LYS A 35 16.81 39.51 9.50
CA LYS A 35 16.34 39.14 10.82
C LYS A 35 17.03 37.85 11.20
N ASP A 36 17.97 38.00 12.13
CA ASP A 36 18.57 36.95 12.94
C ASP A 36 17.52 35.90 13.30
N LEU A 37 17.64 34.72 12.71
CA LEU A 37 17.17 33.51 13.36
C LEU A 37 18.21 33.21 14.43
N GLY A 38 17.93 33.67 15.64
CA GLY A 38 18.78 33.52 16.80
C GLY A 38 19.07 32.05 17.09
N TRP A 39 20.28 31.61 16.74
CA TRP A 39 20.83 30.33 17.17
C TRP A 39 21.88 30.60 18.26
N ARG A 40 21.66 29.97 19.41
CA ARG A 40 22.46 30.15 20.62
C ARG A 40 23.89 29.65 20.42
N GLY A 41 24.86 30.48 20.81
CA GLY A 41 26.18 30.05 21.28
C GLY A 41 27.30 29.99 20.24
N CYS A 42 27.89 31.13 19.92
CA CYS A 42 29.23 31.19 19.31
C CYS A 42 30.29 31.04 20.41
N ILE A 43 31.07 29.97 20.38
CA ILE A 43 32.31 29.90 21.17
C ILE A 43 33.37 30.70 20.42
N LEU A 44 33.79 31.82 20.99
CA LEU A 44 34.88 32.65 20.49
C LEU A 44 36.23 32.04 20.86
N HIS A 45 37.11 31.89 19.87
CA HIS A 45 38.55 31.84 20.10
C HIS A 45 39.26 32.75 19.07
N ASN A 46 39.78 33.88 19.57
CA ASN A 46 40.73 34.78 18.91
C ASN A 46 40.39 35.37 17.53
N GLY A 47 39.27 36.08 17.42
CA GLY A 47 39.20 37.37 16.69
C GLY A 47 39.59 37.45 15.21
N VAL A 48 39.78 36.32 14.51
CA VAL A 48 39.98 36.27 13.05
C VAL A 48 39.14 35.12 12.52
N MET A 49 38.06 35.43 11.80
CA MET A 49 37.30 34.44 11.06
C MET A 49 38.23 33.82 10.02
N SER A 50 38.65 32.57 10.23
CA SER A 50 39.37 31.82 9.21
C SER A 50 38.44 31.67 8.02
N GLY A 51 38.86 32.06 6.81
CA GLY A 51 38.02 31.94 5.60
C GLY A 51 37.51 30.52 5.29
N ARG A 52 37.96 29.51 6.04
CA ARG A 52 37.41 28.15 6.06
C ARG A 52 36.10 28.02 6.85
N GLU A 53 35.95 28.74 7.95
CA GLU A 53 34.71 28.74 8.77
C GLU A 53 33.62 29.52 8.05
N ASP A 54 33.92 30.71 7.51
CA ASP A 54 32.97 31.51 6.71
C ASP A 54 32.42 30.71 5.52
N ARG A 55 33.31 29.98 4.83
CA ARG A 55 32.90 29.11 3.72
C ARG A 55 32.03 27.94 4.18
N TRP A 56 32.30 27.36 5.36
CA TRP A 56 31.49 26.27 5.89
C TRP A 56 30.09 26.76 6.28
N GLN A 57 29.99 27.93 6.93
CA GLN A 57 28.72 28.56 7.26
C GLN A 57 27.91 28.91 6.01
N HIS A 58 28.56 29.48 4.98
CA HIS A 58 27.92 29.75 3.69
C HIS A 58 27.32 28.48 3.08
N MET A 59 28.11 27.41 3.01
CA MET A 59 27.62 26.12 2.46
C MET A 59 26.50 25.49 3.30
N LEU A 60 26.51 25.68 4.62
CA LEU A 60 25.40 25.29 5.50
C LEU A 60 24.13 26.09 5.19
N GLN A 61 24.23 27.40 4.99
CA GLN A 61 23.08 28.23 4.60
C GLN A 61 22.54 27.84 3.21
N VAL A 62 23.43 27.50 2.28
CA VAL A 62 23.05 26.96 0.98
C VAL A 62 22.31 25.62 1.14
N LEU A 63 22.75 24.75 2.05
CA LEU A 63 22.03 23.51 2.37
C LEU A 63 20.65 23.78 3.00
N VAL A 64 20.53 24.76 3.89
CA VAL A 64 19.26 25.17 4.49
C VAL A 64 18.30 25.69 3.43
N ARG A 65 18.78 26.50 2.48
CA ARG A 65 17.99 26.97 1.34
C ARG A 65 17.54 25.81 0.46
N TYR A 66 18.45 24.89 0.15
CA TYR A 66 18.12 23.66 -0.56
C TYR A 66 17.02 22.87 0.19
N HIS A 67 17.15 22.71 1.51
CA HIS A 67 16.15 22.06 2.35
C HIS A 67 14.81 22.80 2.37
N ALA A 68 14.79 24.13 2.34
CA ALA A 68 13.55 24.91 2.26
C ALA A 68 12.84 24.71 0.90
N GLU A 69 13.58 24.76 -0.20
CA GLU A 69 13.06 24.59 -1.56
C GLU A 69 12.64 23.15 -1.85
N HIS A 70 13.40 22.20 -1.31
CA HIS A 70 13.27 20.79 -1.62
C HIS A 70 12.69 20.01 -0.45
N SER A 71 12.41 20.54 0.74
CA SER A 71 11.90 19.76 1.88
C SER A 71 12.69 18.45 2.18
N ASN A 72 13.99 18.40 1.86
CA ASN A 72 14.93 17.34 2.26
C ASN A 72 16.40 17.82 2.16
N ALA A 73 17.32 17.08 2.77
CA ALA A 73 18.76 17.34 2.73
C ALA A 73 19.55 16.32 1.89
N ASP A 74 18.88 15.60 0.99
CA ASP A 74 19.49 14.57 0.13
C ASP A 74 20.08 15.21 -1.13
N VAL A 75 21.20 15.91 -1.01
CA VAL A 75 21.84 16.58 -2.15
C VAL A 75 22.63 15.58 -3.01
N PRO A 76 22.38 15.47 -4.34
CA PRO A 76 23.19 14.67 -5.25
C PRO A 76 24.64 15.16 -5.29
N ARG A 77 25.62 14.24 -5.39
CA ARG A 77 27.06 14.59 -5.37
C ARG A 77 27.47 15.62 -6.43
N SER A 78 26.85 15.57 -7.61
CA SER A 78 27.11 16.48 -8.74
C SER A 78 26.34 17.81 -8.66
N TYR A 79 25.49 18.01 -7.66
CA TYR A 79 24.64 19.20 -7.58
C TYR A 79 25.47 20.46 -7.32
N VAL A 80 25.25 21.46 -8.18
CA VAL A 80 25.82 22.80 -8.12
C VAL A 80 24.66 23.79 -8.10
N THR A 81 24.71 24.79 -7.22
CA THR A 81 23.70 25.84 -7.18
C THR A 81 23.78 26.74 -8.42
N VAL A 82 22.74 27.55 -8.63
CA VAL A 82 22.74 28.60 -9.67
C VAL A 82 23.92 29.58 -9.48
N ASP A 83 24.31 29.82 -8.22
CA ASP A 83 25.43 30.68 -7.85
C ASP A 83 26.81 30.00 -8.02
N GLY A 84 26.86 28.75 -8.49
CA GLY A 84 28.08 28.00 -8.73
C GLY A 84 28.62 27.21 -7.53
N ASP A 85 27.90 27.18 -6.40
CA ASP A 85 28.32 26.45 -5.20
C ASP A 85 28.14 24.94 -5.37
N ARG A 86 29.24 24.19 -5.24
CA ARG A 86 29.24 22.72 -5.36
C ARG A 86 28.72 22.03 -4.08
N LEU A 87 27.47 22.29 -3.73
CA LEU A 87 26.82 21.79 -2.52
C LEU A 87 26.86 20.26 -2.41
N GLY A 88 26.68 19.55 -3.51
CA GLY A 88 26.77 18.08 -3.55
C GLY A 88 28.13 17.54 -3.13
N ALA A 89 29.20 18.11 -3.69
CA ALA A 89 30.57 17.74 -3.38
C ALA A 89 30.95 18.10 -1.94
N TRP A 90 30.47 19.25 -1.46
CA TRP A 90 30.70 19.69 -0.08
C TRP A 90 30.02 18.78 0.94
N LEU A 91 28.75 18.42 0.74
CA LEU A 91 28.01 17.55 1.65
C LEU A 91 28.60 16.13 1.67
N HIS A 92 29.05 15.63 0.52
CA HIS A 92 29.78 14.36 0.44
C HIS A 92 31.09 14.40 1.25
N ARG A 93 31.84 15.51 1.19
CA ARG A 93 33.03 15.70 2.03
C ARG A 93 32.69 15.71 3.52
N GLN A 94 31.57 16.31 3.94
CA GLN A 94 31.15 16.26 5.34
C GLN A 94 30.86 14.82 5.80
N ARG A 95 30.26 13.98 4.93
CA ARG A 95 30.02 12.56 5.22
C ARG A 95 31.32 11.79 5.41
N THR A 96 32.32 11.99 4.54
CA THR A 96 33.65 11.38 4.72
C THR A 96 34.32 11.81 6.04
N LEU A 97 34.14 13.06 6.47
CA LEU A 97 34.66 13.53 7.76
C LEU A 97 33.97 12.84 8.95
N VAL A 98 32.68 12.50 8.83
CA VAL A 98 31.98 11.67 9.82
C VAL A 98 32.52 10.25 9.83
N ASP A 99 32.67 9.62 8.66
CA ASP A 99 33.14 8.24 8.55
C ASP A 99 34.56 8.06 9.11
N THR A 100 35.38 9.10 8.97
CA THR A 100 36.75 9.13 9.51
C THR A 100 36.83 9.63 10.97
N GLY A 101 35.70 9.98 11.59
CA GLY A 101 35.64 10.48 12.96
C GLY A 101 36.29 11.86 13.16
N THR A 102 36.51 12.62 12.08
CA THR A 102 37.22 13.91 12.10
C THR A 102 36.29 15.13 11.99
N LEU A 103 34.99 14.93 11.80
CA LEU A 103 34.02 16.04 11.78
C LEU A 103 33.84 16.61 13.20
N PRO A 104 34.04 17.93 13.41
CA PRO A 104 33.76 18.57 14.69
C PRO A 104 32.30 18.37 15.12
N ARG A 105 32.10 18.13 16.43
CA ARG A 105 30.78 17.87 17.03
C ARG A 105 29.77 18.97 16.70
N ASP A 106 30.17 20.24 16.83
CA ASP A 106 29.27 21.38 16.61
C ASP A 106 28.78 21.46 15.15
N ARG A 107 29.63 21.04 14.20
CA ARG A 107 29.27 20.95 12.77
C ARG A 107 28.36 19.78 12.49
N ARG A 108 28.54 18.68 13.23
CA ARG A 108 27.68 17.51 13.14
C ARG A 108 26.26 17.84 13.63
N GLU A 109 26.13 18.46 14.80
CA GLU A 109 24.84 18.85 15.39
C GLU A 109 24.07 19.79 14.45
N ARG A 110 24.72 20.81 13.88
CA ARG A 110 24.09 21.74 12.92
C ARG A 110 23.63 21.07 11.61
N LEU A 111 24.32 20.02 11.16
CA LEU A 111 23.91 19.26 9.97
C LEU A 111 22.80 18.26 10.29
N ASP A 112 22.76 17.74 11.52
CA ASP A 112 21.65 16.93 12.03
C ASP A 112 20.36 17.75 12.15
N ASP A 113 20.44 19.02 12.59
CA ASP A 113 19.30 19.95 12.68
C ASP A 113 18.65 20.23 11.31
N VAL A 114 19.46 20.20 10.23
CA VAL A 114 18.97 20.34 8.85
C VAL A 114 18.42 19.01 8.29
N GLY A 115 18.58 17.91 9.02
CA GLY A 115 18.09 16.59 8.65
C GLY A 115 19.01 15.82 7.69
N VAL A 116 20.33 16.08 7.72
CA VAL A 116 21.31 15.36 6.89
C VAL A 116 21.39 13.89 7.31
N ARG A 117 21.24 13.00 6.32
CA ARG A 117 21.46 11.56 6.52
C ARG A 117 22.90 11.19 6.19
N TRP A 118 23.54 10.48 7.12
CA TRP A 118 24.97 10.15 7.10
C TRP A 118 25.27 8.81 6.42
N VAL A 119 24.41 7.81 6.60
CA VAL A 119 24.52 6.52 5.90
C VAL A 119 23.66 6.56 4.64
N MET A 120 24.33 6.69 3.49
CA MET A 120 23.70 6.61 2.16
C MET A 120 24.42 5.52 1.37
N ILE A 121 23.70 4.47 0.96
CA ILE A 121 24.13 3.70 -0.21
C ILE A 121 24.16 4.70 -1.38
N ASP A 122 25.31 4.81 -2.06
CA ASP A 122 25.51 5.74 -3.16
C ASP A 122 24.41 5.56 -4.24
N ARG A 123 23.90 6.66 -4.81
CA ARG A 123 22.80 6.66 -5.77
C ARG A 123 23.10 5.74 -6.94
N ASP A 124 24.29 5.90 -7.50
CA ASP A 124 24.72 5.16 -8.68
C ASP A 124 24.99 3.69 -8.33
N ALA A 125 25.56 3.42 -7.15
CA ALA A 125 25.76 2.07 -6.67
C ALA A 125 24.43 1.34 -6.44
N GLY A 126 23.43 1.99 -5.83
CA GLY A 126 22.09 1.44 -5.61
C GLY A 126 21.33 1.20 -6.92
N ILE A 127 21.37 2.16 -7.86
CA ILE A 127 20.76 2.02 -9.18
C ILE A 127 21.44 0.89 -9.97
N ASN A 128 22.76 0.82 -9.96
CA ASN A 128 23.50 -0.20 -10.70
C ASN A 128 23.29 -1.60 -10.11
N ALA A 129 23.33 -1.72 -8.78
CA ALA A 129 23.02 -2.97 -8.10
C ALA A 129 21.56 -3.41 -8.35
N PHE A 130 20.61 -2.48 -8.37
CA PHE A 130 19.22 -2.77 -8.74
C PHE A 130 19.08 -3.22 -10.20
N ARG A 131 19.81 -2.59 -11.12
CA ARG A 131 19.86 -3.00 -12.54
C ARG A 131 20.44 -4.40 -12.71
N GLN A 132 21.55 -4.70 -12.02
CA GLN A 132 22.15 -6.03 -12.04
C GLN A 132 21.20 -7.08 -11.44
N PHE A 133 20.50 -6.74 -10.35
CA PHE A 133 19.49 -7.59 -9.77
C PHE A 133 18.35 -7.91 -10.76
N ILE A 134 17.81 -6.90 -11.46
CA ILE A 134 16.80 -7.11 -12.50
C ILE A 134 17.35 -8.00 -13.62
N LYS A 135 18.58 -7.78 -14.06
CA LYS A 135 19.20 -8.59 -15.11
C LYS A 135 19.35 -10.05 -14.69
N ALA A 136 19.70 -10.32 -13.43
CA ALA A 136 19.91 -11.66 -12.90
C ALA A 136 18.59 -12.40 -12.60
N HIS A 137 17.58 -11.69 -12.10
CA HIS A 137 16.34 -12.30 -11.59
C HIS A 137 15.11 -12.04 -12.46
N GLY A 138 15.22 -11.18 -13.48
CA GLY A 138 14.11 -10.80 -14.36
C GLY A 138 13.04 -9.90 -13.71
N HIS A 139 13.25 -9.44 -12.47
CA HIS A 139 12.26 -8.64 -11.73
C HIS A 139 12.88 -7.69 -10.69
N GLY A 140 12.15 -6.63 -10.33
CA GLY A 140 12.57 -5.60 -9.34
C GLY A 140 12.17 -5.86 -7.87
N LEU A 141 11.72 -7.07 -7.53
CA LEU A 141 11.31 -7.43 -6.16
C LEU A 141 12.51 -7.85 -5.30
N VAL A 142 13.32 -6.87 -4.86
CA VAL A 142 14.48 -7.15 -4.01
C VAL A 142 14.05 -7.48 -2.56
N PRO A 143 14.46 -8.63 -1.99
CA PRO A 143 14.24 -8.96 -0.58
C PRO A 143 14.93 -7.99 0.37
N HIS A 144 14.34 -7.69 1.53
CA HIS A 144 14.90 -6.70 2.47
C HIS A 144 16.30 -7.08 3.02
N THR A 145 16.59 -8.37 3.13
CA THR A 145 17.89 -8.92 3.59
C THR A 145 18.93 -9.01 2.48
N TYR A 146 18.54 -8.80 1.22
CA TYR A 146 19.42 -9.03 0.08
C TYR A 146 20.62 -8.08 0.11
N ARG A 147 21.80 -8.68 -0.07
CA ARG A 147 23.09 -8.01 -0.20
C ARG A 147 23.74 -8.43 -1.51
N THR A 148 24.43 -7.50 -2.17
CA THR A 148 25.30 -7.84 -3.30
C THR A 148 26.55 -8.54 -2.81
N ASP A 149 27.28 -9.19 -3.73
CA ASP A 149 28.56 -9.85 -3.43
C ASP A 149 29.59 -8.86 -2.88
N ASP A 150 29.53 -7.59 -3.31
CA ASP A 150 30.35 -6.48 -2.80
C ASP A 150 29.88 -5.94 -1.42
N GLY A 151 28.93 -6.61 -0.76
CA GLY A 151 28.46 -6.28 0.58
C GLY A 151 27.37 -5.20 0.68
N LEU A 152 26.91 -4.64 -0.45
CA LEU A 152 25.93 -3.55 -0.50
C LEU A 152 24.53 -4.07 -0.11
N ALA A 153 23.91 -3.46 0.91
CA ALA A 153 22.58 -3.82 1.40
C ALA A 153 21.44 -3.32 0.49
N LEU A 154 21.34 -3.87 -0.72
CA LEU A 154 20.41 -3.41 -1.75
C LEU A 154 18.95 -3.57 -1.30
N GLY A 155 18.63 -4.59 -0.51
CA GLY A 155 17.29 -4.77 0.06
C GLY A 155 16.82 -3.59 0.92
N VAL A 156 17.70 -3.10 1.79
CA VAL A 156 17.46 -1.92 2.64
C VAL A 156 17.30 -0.67 1.77
N TRP A 157 18.15 -0.53 0.74
CA TRP A 157 18.07 0.59 -0.18
C TRP A 157 16.74 0.64 -0.92
N VAL A 158 16.29 -0.46 -1.52
CA VAL A 158 15.00 -0.56 -2.23
C VAL A 158 13.84 -0.21 -1.30
N GLN A 159 13.85 -0.72 -0.06
CA GLN A 159 12.80 -0.43 0.91
C GLN A 159 12.77 1.05 1.31
N SER A 160 13.94 1.70 1.41
CA SER A 160 14.01 3.14 1.68
C SER A 160 13.40 3.98 0.55
N ARG A 161 13.52 3.55 -0.72
CA ARG A 161 12.88 4.20 -1.87
C ARG A 161 11.36 4.07 -1.81
N ARG A 162 10.85 2.88 -1.48
CA ARG A 162 9.41 2.66 -1.28
C ARG A 162 8.84 3.51 -0.15
N ARG A 163 9.57 3.67 0.96
CA ARG A 163 9.18 4.57 2.06
C ARG A 163 9.16 6.04 1.63
N GLN A 164 10.14 6.47 0.82
CA GLN A 164 10.16 7.83 0.26
C GLN A 164 8.95 8.09 -0.63
N TRP A 165 8.55 7.12 -1.46
CA TRP A 165 7.34 7.22 -2.28
C TRP A 165 6.07 7.29 -1.42
N GLN A 166 5.95 6.48 -0.36
CA GLN A 166 4.80 6.55 0.56
C GLN A 166 4.62 7.94 1.18
N SER A 167 5.72 8.64 1.47
CA SER A 167 5.68 10.00 2.01
C SER A 167 5.31 11.06 0.96
N ASN A 168 5.81 10.93 -0.27
CA ASN A 168 5.56 11.86 -1.35
C ASN A 168 5.82 11.20 -2.73
N PRO A 169 4.77 10.69 -3.39
CA PRO A 169 4.90 9.98 -4.67
C PRO A 169 5.50 10.86 -5.78
N VAL A 170 5.00 12.08 -5.94
CA VAL A 170 5.44 13.02 -6.99
C VAL A 170 6.94 13.30 -6.88
N ARG A 171 7.40 13.50 -5.65
CA ARG A 171 8.81 13.72 -5.35
C ARG A 171 9.66 12.48 -5.62
N ALA A 172 9.20 11.30 -5.22
CA ALA A 172 9.95 10.06 -5.39
C ALA A 172 10.16 9.74 -6.88
N VAL A 173 9.13 9.90 -7.71
CA VAL A 173 9.23 9.76 -9.16
C VAL A 173 10.24 10.75 -9.76
N ARG A 174 10.19 12.02 -9.33
CA ARG A 174 11.13 13.06 -9.79
C ARG A 174 12.58 12.79 -9.39
N LEU A 175 12.81 12.23 -8.21
CA LEU A 175 14.16 11.96 -7.68
C LEU A 175 14.79 10.68 -8.24
N TRP A 176 13.97 9.77 -8.77
CA TRP A 176 14.42 8.44 -9.23
C TRP A 176 13.88 8.09 -10.63
N PRO A 177 14.07 8.96 -11.64
CA PRO A 177 13.59 8.69 -12.99
C PRO A 177 14.21 7.43 -13.60
N GLU A 178 15.41 7.04 -13.17
CA GLU A 178 16.05 5.81 -13.62
C GLU A 178 15.32 4.56 -13.12
N LEU A 179 14.77 4.61 -11.90
CA LEU A 179 13.98 3.50 -11.35
C LEU A 179 12.66 3.35 -12.10
N GLU A 180 12.02 4.45 -12.47
CA GLU A 180 10.83 4.45 -13.35
C GLU A 180 11.13 3.84 -14.71
N ALA A 181 12.21 4.26 -15.35
CA ALA A 181 12.64 3.73 -16.64
C ALA A 181 12.92 2.20 -16.59
N MET A 182 13.29 1.69 -15.42
CA MET A 182 13.51 0.25 -15.18
C MET A 182 12.27 -0.50 -14.66
N GLY A 183 11.10 0.15 -14.60
CA GLY A 183 9.85 -0.47 -14.15
C GLY A 183 9.80 -0.77 -12.64
N PHE A 184 10.43 0.07 -11.82
CA PHE A 184 10.47 -0.11 -10.37
C PHE A 184 9.08 -0.09 -9.73
N THR A 185 8.75 -1.15 -9.00
CA THR A 185 7.47 -1.23 -8.28
C THR A 185 7.55 -0.51 -6.93
N TRP A 186 6.98 0.70 -6.87
CA TRP A 186 6.92 1.54 -5.66
C TRP A 186 6.02 0.99 -4.56
N VAL A 187 4.91 0.38 -4.95
CA VAL A 187 3.94 -0.23 -4.04
C VAL A 187 4.02 -1.73 -4.17
N VAL A 188 4.75 -2.37 -3.26
CA VAL A 188 4.71 -3.82 -3.10
C VAL A 188 3.69 -4.11 -2.02
N ARG A 189 2.42 -4.25 -2.43
CA ARG A 189 1.29 -4.55 -1.54
C ARG A 189 1.28 -5.97 -0.98
N ASP A 190 2.33 -6.76 -1.25
CA ASP A 190 2.46 -8.16 -0.84
C ASP A 190 3.85 -8.39 -0.24
N LEU A 191 3.92 -8.64 1.07
CA LEU A 191 5.08 -9.33 1.64
C LEU A 191 5.25 -10.66 0.87
N ALA A 192 6.44 -11.01 0.38
CA ALA A 192 6.64 -12.21 -0.44
C ALA A 192 6.09 -13.50 0.21
N GLN A 193 6.05 -13.57 1.55
CA GLN A 193 5.39 -14.65 2.31
C GLN A 193 3.87 -14.72 2.07
N GLN A 194 3.18 -13.58 1.92
CA GLN A 194 1.74 -13.54 1.65
C GLN A 194 1.40 -14.00 0.23
N TRP A 195 2.31 -13.81 -0.73
CA TRP A 195 2.15 -14.33 -2.09
C TRP A 195 2.21 -15.86 -2.12
N GLU A 196 3.28 -16.45 -1.56
CA GLU A 196 3.45 -17.91 -1.52
C GLU A 196 2.33 -18.58 -0.72
N SER A 197 1.98 -18.02 0.44
CA SER A 197 0.84 -18.50 1.24
C SER A 197 -0.46 -18.40 0.47
N GLY A 198 -0.72 -17.27 -0.21
CA GLY A 198 -1.94 -17.11 -1.02
C GLY A 198 -2.03 -18.10 -2.17
N LEU A 199 -0.91 -18.35 -2.86
CA LEU A 199 -0.86 -19.31 -3.97
C LEU A 199 -1.04 -20.76 -3.47
N LYS A 200 -0.40 -21.13 -2.36
CA LYS A 200 -0.60 -22.41 -1.68
C LYS A 200 -2.07 -22.61 -1.28
N GLN A 201 -2.67 -21.60 -0.67
CA GLN A 201 -4.07 -21.63 -0.23
C GLN A 201 -5.05 -21.69 -1.41
N LEU A 202 -4.74 -21.03 -2.53
CA LEU A 202 -5.54 -21.13 -3.75
C LEU A 202 -5.47 -22.53 -4.37
N ARG A 203 -4.29 -23.16 -4.40
CA ARG A 203 -4.13 -24.56 -4.83
C ARG A 203 -4.94 -25.52 -3.96
N ALA A 204 -4.87 -25.35 -2.64
CA ALA A 204 -5.66 -26.14 -1.70
C ALA A 204 -7.17 -25.93 -1.89
N TYR A 205 -7.59 -24.68 -2.08
CA TYR A 205 -8.99 -24.36 -2.36
C TYR A 205 -9.48 -25.06 -3.64
N ARG A 206 -8.71 -24.99 -4.73
CA ARG A 206 -9.05 -25.67 -5.98
C ARG A 206 -9.12 -27.19 -5.81
N ALA A 207 -8.16 -27.79 -5.10
CA ALA A 207 -8.17 -29.23 -4.84
C ALA A 207 -9.43 -29.68 -4.08
N GLN A 208 -9.94 -28.86 -3.16
CA GLN A 208 -11.14 -29.17 -2.38
C GLN A 208 -12.45 -28.87 -3.11
N ARG A 209 -12.49 -27.81 -3.93
CA ARG A 209 -13.74 -27.26 -4.50
C ARG A 209 -13.89 -27.47 -6.01
N GLY A 210 -12.81 -27.87 -6.69
CA GLY A 210 -12.76 -28.07 -8.14
C GLY A 210 -12.62 -26.78 -8.97
N ASP A 211 -12.69 -25.59 -8.34
CA ASP A 211 -12.62 -24.30 -9.02
C ASP A 211 -11.73 -23.27 -8.28
N THR A 212 -11.44 -22.14 -8.94
CA THR A 212 -10.76 -20.98 -8.35
C THR A 212 -11.72 -19.81 -8.10
N LEU A 213 -13.03 -20.08 -8.03
CA LEU A 213 -14.08 -19.10 -7.77
C LEU A 213 -14.19 -18.85 -6.27
N VAL A 214 -13.11 -18.31 -5.69
CA VAL A 214 -13.05 -17.98 -4.27
C VAL A 214 -13.97 -16.78 -3.98
N PRO A 215 -14.96 -16.91 -3.08
CA PRO A 215 -15.77 -15.78 -2.63
C PRO A 215 -14.94 -14.75 -1.87
N VAL A 216 -15.21 -13.46 -2.03
CA VAL A 216 -14.44 -12.36 -1.40
C VAL A 216 -14.36 -12.47 0.14
N TRP A 217 -15.39 -13.03 0.77
CA TRP A 217 -15.47 -13.22 2.23
C TRP A 217 -14.78 -14.51 2.72
N PHE A 218 -14.31 -15.37 1.82
CA PHE A 218 -13.78 -16.68 2.20
C PHE A 218 -12.46 -16.53 2.95
N VAL A 219 -12.40 -17.16 4.12
CA VAL A 219 -11.24 -17.26 4.99
C VAL A 219 -10.96 -18.75 5.19
N THR A 220 -9.70 -19.13 5.04
CA THR A 220 -9.21 -20.49 5.26
C THR A 220 -9.24 -20.86 6.74
N SER A 221 -9.13 -22.15 7.05
CA SER A 221 -9.17 -22.65 8.44
C SER A 221 -8.04 -22.12 9.32
N ASP A 222 -6.90 -21.74 8.73
CA ASP A 222 -5.76 -21.09 9.37
C ASP A 222 -5.89 -19.56 9.47
N GLY A 223 -7.05 -19.00 9.12
CA GLY A 223 -7.35 -17.57 9.25
C GLY A 223 -6.86 -16.70 8.10
N PHE A 224 -6.29 -17.28 7.04
CA PHE A 224 -5.86 -16.52 5.86
C PHE A 224 -7.06 -16.10 5.00
N ALA A 225 -7.21 -14.79 4.79
CA ALA A 225 -8.32 -14.18 4.03
C ALA A 225 -8.17 -14.35 2.51
N LEU A 226 -8.20 -15.59 2.05
CA LEU A 226 -7.98 -15.99 0.65
C LEU A 226 -8.92 -15.26 -0.32
N GLY A 227 -10.18 -15.03 0.06
CA GLY A 227 -11.14 -14.31 -0.77
C GLY A 227 -10.71 -12.90 -1.13
N ARG A 228 -10.23 -12.12 -0.15
CA ARG A 228 -9.71 -10.77 -0.38
C ARG A 228 -8.40 -10.79 -1.15
N TRP A 229 -7.55 -11.78 -0.89
CA TRP A 229 -6.29 -11.94 -1.61
C TRP A 229 -6.54 -12.18 -3.11
N VAL A 230 -7.42 -13.12 -3.46
CA VAL A 230 -7.80 -13.43 -4.86
C VAL A 230 -8.43 -12.20 -5.54
N ASP A 231 -9.32 -11.48 -4.85
CA ASP A 231 -9.95 -10.27 -5.41
C ASP A 231 -8.92 -9.18 -5.73
N THR A 232 -7.95 -8.98 -4.83
CA THR A 232 -6.84 -8.05 -5.06
C THR A 232 -6.07 -8.40 -6.33
N ARG A 233 -5.78 -9.70 -6.55
CA ARG A 233 -5.10 -10.16 -7.79
C ARG A 233 -5.93 -9.91 -9.04
N ARG A 234 -7.26 -10.09 -8.98
CA ARG A 234 -8.16 -9.78 -10.09
C ARG A 234 -8.16 -8.29 -10.42
N VAL A 235 -8.10 -7.43 -9.40
CA VAL A 235 -8.00 -5.98 -9.57
C VAL A 235 -6.65 -5.60 -10.20
N GLU A 236 -5.55 -6.13 -9.69
CA GLU A 236 -4.20 -5.86 -10.21
C GLU A 236 -4.04 -6.32 -11.66
N TYR A 237 -4.58 -7.49 -12.01
CA TYR A 237 -4.60 -7.99 -13.39
C TYR A 237 -5.41 -7.10 -14.33
N ARG A 238 -6.62 -6.68 -13.93
CA ARG A 238 -7.43 -5.73 -14.70
C ARG A 238 -6.77 -4.37 -14.87
N ALA A 239 -5.98 -3.95 -13.88
CA ALA A 239 -5.20 -2.72 -13.92
C ALA A 239 -3.87 -2.85 -14.67
N GLY A 240 -3.49 -4.06 -15.13
CA GLY A 240 -2.20 -4.30 -15.79
C GLY A 240 -0.97 -4.19 -14.88
N THR A 241 -1.17 -4.25 -13.56
CA THR A 241 -0.12 -4.06 -12.54
C THR A 241 0.42 -5.38 -11.96
N LEU A 242 -0.21 -6.51 -12.27
CA LEU A 242 0.23 -7.82 -11.84
C LEU A 242 1.36 -8.34 -12.74
N ILE A 243 2.53 -8.65 -12.16
CA ILE A 243 3.69 -9.12 -12.93
C ILE A 243 3.42 -10.44 -13.65
N GLN A 244 4.02 -10.62 -14.83
CA GLN A 244 3.72 -11.74 -15.72
C GLN A 244 4.00 -13.12 -15.10
N THR A 245 5.06 -13.26 -14.29
CA THR A 245 5.36 -14.50 -13.57
C THR A 245 4.27 -14.89 -12.58
N ARG A 246 3.66 -13.90 -11.92
CA ARG A 246 2.51 -14.11 -11.02
C ARG A 246 1.24 -14.43 -11.79
N VAL A 247 1.06 -13.84 -12.97
CA VAL A 247 -0.02 -14.21 -13.90
C VAL A 247 0.13 -15.67 -14.32
N ALA A 248 1.34 -16.08 -14.74
CA ALA A 248 1.64 -17.46 -15.13
C ALA A 248 1.40 -18.44 -13.98
N ALA A 249 1.91 -18.14 -12.78
CA ALA A 249 1.70 -18.98 -11.59
C ALA A 249 0.20 -19.10 -11.21
N LEU A 250 -0.59 -18.04 -11.37
CA LEU A 250 -2.04 -18.08 -11.15
C LEU A 250 -2.77 -18.81 -12.30
N ALA A 251 -2.29 -18.69 -13.53
CA ALA A 251 -2.83 -19.41 -14.68
C ALA A 251 -2.63 -20.93 -14.55
N GLU A 252 -1.48 -21.39 -14.05
CA GLU A 252 -1.23 -22.80 -13.72
C GLU A 252 -2.24 -23.35 -12.71
N VAL A 253 -2.62 -22.53 -11.73
CA VAL A 253 -3.64 -22.90 -10.75
C VAL A 253 -5.07 -22.83 -11.35
N GLY A 254 -5.25 -22.27 -12.54
CA GLY A 254 -6.54 -22.14 -13.21
C GLY A 254 -7.33 -20.92 -12.72
N MET A 255 -6.65 -19.81 -12.45
CA MET A 255 -7.25 -18.57 -11.95
C MET A 255 -8.29 -17.98 -12.91
N VAL A 256 -9.51 -17.77 -12.42
CA VAL A 256 -10.56 -17.05 -13.14
C VAL A 256 -10.44 -15.54 -12.88
N TRP A 257 -10.18 -14.77 -13.95
CA TRP A 257 -9.92 -13.33 -13.90
C TRP A 257 -11.18 -12.45 -13.98
N SER A 258 -12.15 -12.83 -14.81
CA SER A 258 -13.42 -12.11 -14.95
C SER A 258 -14.55 -12.90 -14.31
N VAL A 259 -15.26 -12.24 -13.39
CA VAL A 259 -16.50 -12.76 -12.77
C VAL A 259 -17.72 -12.01 -13.34
N ARG A 260 -17.53 -11.02 -14.23
CA ARG A 260 -18.62 -10.31 -14.90
C ARG A 260 -19.04 -11.09 -16.14
N GLY A 261 -20.24 -11.64 -16.12
CA GLY A 261 -20.85 -12.36 -17.25
C GLY A 261 -21.32 -13.77 -16.90
N THR A 262 -20.78 -14.39 -15.86
CA THR A 262 -21.38 -15.58 -15.27
C THR A 262 -22.32 -15.12 -14.16
N PRO A 263 -23.65 -15.33 -14.26
CA PRO A 263 -24.47 -15.38 -13.07
C PRO A 263 -23.78 -16.36 -12.13
N ASP A 264 -23.31 -15.88 -10.99
CA ASP A 264 -22.70 -16.70 -9.96
C ASP A 264 -23.79 -17.54 -9.26
N ALA A 265 -24.54 -18.31 -10.05
CA ALA A 265 -25.56 -19.23 -9.58
C ALA A 265 -24.88 -20.23 -8.63
N SER A 266 -23.69 -20.71 -8.95
CA SER A 266 -22.95 -21.65 -8.11
C SER A 266 -22.46 -21.03 -6.80
N SER A 267 -21.85 -19.83 -6.74
CA SER A 267 -21.39 -19.29 -5.44
C SER A 267 -22.45 -18.53 -4.65
N ARG A 268 -23.55 -18.06 -5.27
CA ARG A 268 -24.77 -17.69 -4.53
C ARG A 268 -25.42 -18.93 -3.92
N GLN A 269 -25.62 -19.99 -4.71
CA GLN A 269 -26.17 -21.25 -4.23
C GLN A 269 -25.31 -21.83 -3.10
N ARG A 270 -23.99 -21.90 -3.27
CA ARG A 270 -23.05 -22.37 -2.21
C ARG A 270 -23.10 -21.52 -0.93
N ARG A 271 -23.28 -20.19 -1.03
CA ARG A 271 -23.48 -19.31 0.14
C ARG A 271 -24.78 -19.66 0.85
N GLU A 272 -25.84 -19.84 0.10
CA GLU A 272 -27.14 -20.20 0.62
C GLU A 272 -27.12 -21.61 1.25
N ASP A 273 -26.37 -22.56 0.68
CA ASP A 273 -26.21 -23.93 1.20
C ASP A 273 -25.37 -23.97 2.49
N ALA A 274 -24.25 -23.24 2.55
CA ALA A 274 -23.44 -23.12 3.76
C ALA A 274 -24.20 -22.38 4.89
N HIS A 275 -24.99 -21.35 4.53
CA HIS A 275 -25.88 -20.69 5.47
C HIS A 275 -27.01 -21.63 5.94
N PHE A 276 -27.61 -22.38 5.03
CA PHE A 276 -28.66 -23.36 5.32
C PHE A 276 -28.15 -24.42 6.32
N THR A 277 -27.02 -25.07 6.02
CA THR A 277 -26.42 -26.10 6.90
C THR A 277 -26.14 -25.57 8.30
N ARG A 278 -25.56 -24.36 8.40
CA ARG A 278 -25.27 -23.73 9.69
C ARG A 278 -26.55 -23.43 10.48
N MET A 279 -27.60 -22.96 9.82
CA MET A 279 -28.86 -22.67 10.48
C MET A 279 -29.64 -23.94 10.84
N LEU A 280 -29.54 -24.98 10.03
CA LEU A 280 -30.07 -26.31 10.32
C LEU A 280 -29.44 -26.86 11.60
N ASN A 281 -28.11 -26.90 11.67
CA ASN A 281 -27.38 -27.38 12.85
C ASN A 281 -27.71 -26.57 14.12
N ARG A 282 -27.83 -25.24 14.00
CA ARG A 282 -28.27 -24.39 15.12
C ARG A 282 -29.69 -24.71 15.58
N THR A 283 -30.59 -24.93 14.63
CA THR A 283 -31.97 -25.29 14.93
C THR A 283 -32.03 -26.65 15.62
N VAL A 284 -31.24 -27.64 15.17
CA VAL A 284 -31.12 -28.95 15.82
C VAL A 284 -30.56 -28.85 17.24
N SER A 285 -29.50 -28.06 17.43
CA SER A 285 -28.95 -27.84 18.78
C SER A 285 -30.01 -27.23 19.69
N TRP A 286 -30.75 -26.23 19.18
CA TRP A 286 -31.84 -25.60 19.92
C TRP A 286 -32.96 -26.60 20.25
N THR A 287 -33.40 -27.46 19.32
CA THR A 287 -34.47 -28.44 19.59
C THR A 287 -34.03 -29.48 20.61
N GLN A 288 -32.76 -29.92 20.57
CA GLN A 288 -32.19 -30.84 21.56
C GLN A 288 -32.15 -30.22 22.95
N GLU A 289 -31.74 -28.96 23.07
CA GLU A 289 -31.74 -28.20 24.33
C GLU A 289 -33.16 -28.02 24.91
N HIS A 290 -34.18 -27.98 24.05
CA HIS A 290 -35.58 -27.74 24.42
C HIS A 290 -36.44 -29.01 24.35
N GLY A 291 -35.85 -30.19 24.58
CA GLY A 291 -36.58 -31.45 24.74
C GLY A 291 -37.34 -31.93 23.51
N GLY A 292 -36.85 -31.60 22.31
CA GLY A 292 -37.46 -31.97 21.03
C GLY A 292 -38.59 -31.05 20.56
N THR A 293 -38.88 -29.97 21.28
CA THR A 293 -39.84 -28.96 20.83
C THR A 293 -39.27 -28.13 19.68
N LEU A 294 -40.13 -27.67 18.76
CA LEU A 294 -39.72 -26.85 17.61
C LEU A 294 -39.77 -25.34 17.94
N PRO A 295 -38.80 -24.55 17.46
CA PRO A 295 -38.76 -23.11 17.75
C PRO A 295 -39.92 -22.36 17.11
N THR A 296 -40.52 -21.47 17.89
CA THR A 296 -41.49 -20.47 17.45
C THR A 296 -40.78 -19.29 16.80
N VAL A 297 -41.52 -18.45 16.06
CA VAL A 297 -40.95 -17.31 15.30
C VAL A 297 -40.15 -16.31 16.17
N ARG A 298 -40.38 -16.30 17.50
CA ARG A 298 -39.69 -15.40 18.44
C ARG A 298 -38.40 -15.98 19.00
N ASP A 299 -38.18 -17.27 18.85
CA ASP A 299 -37.08 -17.97 19.52
C ASP A 299 -35.73 -17.73 18.85
N GLN A 300 -34.73 -17.56 19.71
CA GLN A 300 -33.34 -17.34 19.37
C GLN A 300 -32.46 -18.38 20.07
N ASP A 301 -31.30 -18.68 19.49
CA ASP A 301 -30.30 -19.50 20.17
C ASP A 301 -29.51 -18.71 21.23
N SER A 302 -28.65 -19.41 21.97
CA SER A 302 -27.78 -18.84 23.01
C SER A 302 -26.84 -17.72 22.53
N LYS A 303 -26.70 -17.53 21.20
CA LYS A 303 -25.90 -16.47 20.56
C LYS A 303 -26.76 -15.36 19.95
N GLY A 304 -28.07 -15.33 20.23
CA GLY A 304 -29.00 -14.33 19.73
C GLY A 304 -29.39 -14.52 18.25
N VAL A 305 -29.14 -15.69 17.66
CA VAL A 305 -29.52 -15.97 16.27
C VAL A 305 -30.97 -16.45 16.22
N ALA A 306 -31.81 -15.79 15.41
CA ALA A 306 -33.24 -16.07 15.29
C ALA A 306 -33.57 -17.36 14.51
N VAL A 307 -33.31 -18.52 15.12
CA VAL A 307 -33.58 -19.87 14.58
C VAL A 307 -35.06 -20.07 14.22
N GLY A 308 -35.97 -19.51 15.03
CA GLY A 308 -37.41 -19.58 14.79
C GLY A 308 -37.88 -18.87 13.52
N ARG A 309 -37.36 -17.66 13.27
CA ARG A 309 -37.65 -16.92 12.02
C ARG A 309 -37.10 -17.65 10.80
N TRP A 310 -35.93 -18.27 10.93
CA TRP A 310 -35.33 -19.03 9.85
C TRP A 310 -36.15 -20.28 9.52
N LEU A 311 -36.59 -21.05 10.52
CA LEU A 311 -37.46 -22.21 10.31
C LEU A 311 -38.80 -21.80 9.69
N GLY A 312 -39.39 -20.70 10.16
CA GLY A 312 -40.59 -20.09 9.56
C GLY A 312 -40.40 -19.72 8.09
N ARG A 313 -39.22 -19.22 7.71
CA ARG A 313 -38.88 -18.95 6.30
C ARG A 313 -38.82 -20.22 5.47
N GLN A 314 -38.25 -21.32 5.99
CA GLN A 314 -38.21 -22.60 5.27
C GLN A 314 -39.63 -23.14 5.03
N ARG A 315 -40.50 -23.10 6.04
CA ARG A 315 -41.93 -23.48 5.91
C ARG A 315 -42.63 -22.67 4.81
N ARG A 316 -42.40 -21.35 4.78
CA ARG A 316 -42.94 -20.48 3.72
C ARG A 316 -42.42 -20.88 2.34
N LEU A 317 -41.11 -21.10 2.19
CA LEU A 317 -40.48 -21.50 0.93
C LEU A 317 -41.04 -22.85 0.42
N ALA A 318 -41.26 -23.82 1.31
CA ALA A 318 -41.87 -25.09 0.97
C ALA A 318 -43.30 -24.92 0.44
N ARG A 319 -44.11 -24.07 1.11
CA ARG A 319 -45.50 -23.79 0.72
C ARG A 319 -45.61 -23.12 -0.65
N ILE A 320 -44.67 -22.25 -1.01
CA ILE A 320 -44.67 -21.57 -2.32
C ILE A 320 -43.89 -22.35 -3.40
N GLY A 321 -43.45 -23.59 -3.11
CA GLY A 321 -42.74 -24.43 -4.08
C GLY A 321 -41.33 -23.96 -4.44
N GLN A 322 -40.73 -23.05 -3.65
CA GLN A 322 -39.39 -22.50 -3.90
C GLN A 322 -38.29 -23.13 -3.03
N LEU A 323 -38.64 -24.13 -2.22
CA LEU A 323 -37.66 -24.92 -1.48
C LEU A 323 -37.19 -26.09 -2.34
N SER A 324 -35.88 -26.16 -2.62
CA SER A 324 -35.28 -27.28 -3.36
C SER A 324 -35.56 -28.62 -2.68
N GLN A 325 -35.67 -29.68 -3.48
CA GLN A 325 -36.00 -31.03 -2.99
C GLN A 325 -34.97 -31.58 -1.99
N THR A 326 -33.68 -31.32 -2.20
CA THR A 326 -32.61 -31.69 -1.26
C THR A 326 -32.81 -31.05 0.11
N ARG A 327 -32.98 -29.72 0.17
CA ARG A 327 -33.24 -29.01 1.45
C ARG A 327 -34.50 -29.48 2.15
N ARG A 328 -35.53 -29.87 1.39
CA ARG A 328 -36.76 -30.44 1.97
C ARG A 328 -36.48 -31.79 2.60
N HIS A 329 -35.71 -32.64 1.94
CA HIS A 329 -35.28 -33.92 2.46
C HIS A 329 -34.44 -33.75 3.73
N ASP A 330 -33.42 -32.88 3.71
CA ASP A 330 -32.57 -32.59 4.88
C ASP A 330 -33.40 -32.14 6.09
N LEU A 331 -34.41 -31.26 5.88
CA LEU A 331 -35.28 -30.81 6.96
C LEU A 331 -36.16 -31.92 7.51
N GLU A 332 -36.70 -32.79 6.65
CA GLU A 332 -37.55 -33.91 7.05
C GLU A 332 -36.77 -34.96 7.85
N GLU A 333 -35.55 -35.26 7.43
CA GLU A 333 -34.67 -36.25 8.08
C GLU A 333 -34.14 -35.73 9.43
N ILE A 334 -33.71 -34.47 9.48
CA ILE A 334 -32.96 -33.94 10.62
C ILE A 334 -33.88 -33.26 11.66
N ILE A 335 -35.03 -32.71 11.23
CA ILE A 335 -36.00 -32.05 12.12
C ILE A 335 -37.39 -32.66 11.89
N PRO A 336 -37.71 -33.78 12.57
CA PRO A 336 -39.02 -34.40 12.46
C PRO A 336 -40.15 -33.41 12.76
N GLY A 337 -41.16 -33.37 11.88
CA GLY A 337 -42.30 -32.47 12.03
C GLY A 337 -42.01 -30.99 11.76
N TRP A 338 -40.86 -30.64 11.16
CA TRP A 338 -40.51 -29.24 10.85
C TRP A 338 -41.59 -28.50 10.04
N SER A 339 -42.38 -29.22 9.25
CA SER A 339 -43.45 -28.68 8.39
C SER A 339 -44.72 -28.32 9.16
N ILE A 340 -44.90 -28.82 10.38
CA ILE A 340 -46.06 -28.57 11.23
C ILE A 340 -45.96 -27.15 11.81
N PRO A 341 -46.98 -26.28 11.61
CA PRO A 341 -47.02 -24.99 12.26
C PRO A 341 -47.09 -25.17 13.78
N SER A 342 -46.36 -24.34 14.53
CA SER A 342 -46.37 -24.38 16.00
C SER A 342 -47.77 -24.17 16.60
N HIS A 343 -48.74 -23.66 15.84
CA HIS A 343 -50.17 -23.58 16.17
C HIS A 343 -51.01 -24.03 14.96
N PRO A 344 -51.87 -25.07 15.06
CA PRO A 344 -52.86 -25.33 14.04
C PRO A 344 -53.82 -24.16 13.95
N ARG A 345 -54.05 -23.62 12.74
CA ARG A 345 -55.17 -22.70 12.52
C ARG A 345 -56.46 -23.52 12.70
N GLN A 346 -57.27 -23.20 13.70
CA GLN A 346 -58.63 -23.70 13.74
C GLN A 346 -59.37 -23.18 12.50
N PRO A 347 -60.17 -24.03 11.82
CA PRO A 347 -60.96 -23.58 10.69
C PRO A 347 -61.95 -22.49 11.13
N PRO A 348 -62.27 -21.52 10.27
CA PRO A 348 -63.30 -20.53 10.58
C PRO A 348 -64.63 -21.28 10.81
N THR A 349 -65.20 -21.08 12.00
CA THR A 349 -66.54 -21.52 12.39
C THR A 349 -67.61 -20.75 11.65
#